data_AF-A0A9E4U918-F1
#
_entry.id   AF-A0A9E4U918-F1
#
_cell.length_a   1.000
_cell.length_b   1.000
_cell.length_c   1.000
_cell.angle_alpha   90.00
_cell.angle_beta   90.00
_cell.angle_gamma   90.00
#
_symmetry.space_group_name_H-M   'P 1'
#
loop_
_entity.id
_entity.type
_entity.pdbx_description
1 polymer ?
#
loop_
_entity_poly.entity_id
_entity_poly.type
_entity_poly.pdbx_seq_one_letter_code
_entity_poly.pdbx_strand_id
1 'polypeptide(L)' 'MSEEIVIYVCKRCTASAGESGKCEFCGGEKVACRPGDDGDPIRKPLIDAQGNVVTRAPIWWLKHTVPQLMDDEE' A
#
# COMPACT_ATOMS: atom_id res chain seq x y z
N MET A 1 -15.53 -20.78 -8.82
CA MET A 1 -15.19 -19.53 -8.10
C MET A 1 -13.68 -19.55 -7.94
N SER A 2 -12.96 -18.66 -8.59
CA SER A 2 -11.50 -18.54 -8.40
C SER A 2 -11.24 -17.96 -7.01
N GLU A 3 -10.50 -18.64 -6.16
CA GLU A 3 -10.04 -18.08 -4.89
C GLU A 3 -9.08 -16.93 -5.19
N GLU A 4 -9.38 -15.75 -4.64
CA GLU A 4 -8.53 -14.58 -4.79
C GLU A 4 -7.25 -14.80 -3.96
N ILE A 5 -6.10 -14.88 -4.63
CA ILE A 5 -4.81 -15.03 -3.96
C ILE A 5 -4.43 -13.68 -3.34
N VAL A 6 -4.52 -13.58 -2.01
CA VAL A 6 -4.07 -12.39 -1.28
C VAL A 6 -2.57 -12.50 -1.00
N ILE A 7 -1.80 -11.58 -1.57
CA ILE A 7 -0.37 -11.42 -1.28
C ILE A 7 -0.24 -10.42 -0.13
N TYR A 8 0.68 -10.66 0.80
CA TYR A 8 1.02 -9.72 1.88
C TYR A 8 2.42 -9.15 1.66
N VAL A 9 2.65 -7.89 2.06
CA VAL A 9 3.94 -7.19 1.90
C VAL A 9 4.38 -6.58 3.22
N CYS A 10 5.64 -6.77 3.61
CA CYS A 10 6.21 -6.11 4.78
C CYS A 10 6.39 -4.60 4.57
N LYS A 11 5.87 -3.78 5.49
CA LYS A 11 5.99 -2.30 5.48
C LYS A 11 7.43 -1.77 5.44
N ARG A 12 8.41 -2.56 5.88
CA ARG A 12 9.81 -2.12 6.05
C ARG A 12 10.75 -2.62 4.95
N CYS A 13 10.76 -3.92 4.72
CA CYS A 13 11.69 -4.54 3.77
C CYS A 13 11.04 -4.92 2.43
N THR A 14 9.73 -4.67 2.27
CA THR A 14 8.96 -4.99 1.05
C THR A 14 8.92 -6.48 0.68
N ALA A 15 9.35 -7.37 1.56
CA ALA A 15 9.26 -8.81 1.35
C ALA A 15 7.80 -9.25 1.24
N SER A 16 7.50 -10.03 0.19
CA SER A 16 6.17 -10.61 -0.05
C SER A 16 5.99 -11.93 0.70
N ALA A 17 4.77 -12.22 1.15
CA ALA A 17 4.38 -13.48 1.78
C ALA A 17 2.96 -13.89 1.37
N GLY A 18 2.64 -15.18 1.45
CA GLY A 18 1.29 -15.69 1.23
C GLY A 18 0.37 -15.57 2.45
N GLU A 19 0.90 -15.11 3.59
CA GLU A 19 0.17 -15.04 4.86
C GLU A 19 0.41 -13.71 5.59
N SER A 20 -0.56 -13.35 6.43
CA SER A 20 -0.53 -12.14 7.27
C SER A 20 0.48 -12.24 8.43
N GLY A 21 0.56 -11.21 9.28
CA GLY A 21 1.37 -11.22 10.50
C GLY A 21 2.73 -10.50 10.37
N LYS A 22 3.74 -10.99 11.10
CA LYS A 22 5.08 -10.37 11.13
C LYS A 22 5.98 -10.91 10.02
N CYS A 23 6.89 -10.06 9.55
CA CYS A 23 7.93 -10.43 8.61
C CYS A 23 9.01 -11.26 9.32
N GLU A 24 9.33 -12.42 8.76
CA GLU A 24 10.38 -13.31 9.27
C GLU A 24 11.78 -12.67 9.24
N PHE A 25 12.03 -11.74 8.32
CA PHE A 25 13.34 -11.11 8.13
C PHE A 25 13.60 -9.95 9.08
N CYS A 26 12.58 -9.13 9.37
CA CYS A 26 12.78 -7.86 10.10
C CYS A 26 11.81 -7.64 11.27
N GLY A 27 10.90 -8.58 11.53
CA GLY A 27 9.86 -8.45 12.56
C GLY A 27 8.82 -7.35 12.28
N GLY A 28 8.89 -6.69 11.12
CA GLY A 28 7.94 -5.66 10.71
C GLY A 28 6.55 -6.22 10.42
N GLU A 29 5.51 -5.40 10.54
CA GLU A 29 4.15 -5.79 10.17
C GLU A 29 4.02 -5.97 8.65
N LYS A 30 3.32 -7.03 8.23
CA LYS A 30 2.90 -7.25 6.84
C LYS A 30 1.47 -6.75 6.65
N VAL A 31 1.18 -6.19 5.48
CA VAL A 31 -0.16 -5.74 5.07
C VAL A 31 -0.59 -6.43 3.79
N ALA A 32 -1.89 -6.62 3.62
CA ALA A 32 -2.43 -7.15 2.38
C ALA A 32 -2.07 -6.20 1.22
N CYS A 33 -1.50 -6.77 0.17
CA CYS A 33 -1.25 -6.08 -1.08
C CYS A 33 -2.59 -5.93 -1.80
N ARG A 34 -3.03 -4.68 -1.95
CA ARG A 34 -4.25 -4.36 -2.69
C ARG A 34 -3.88 -3.46 -3.87
N PRO A 35 -3.35 -4.03 -4.96
CA PRO A 35 -3.01 -3.23 -6.13
C PRO A 35 -4.24 -2.57 -6.75
N GLY A 36 -5.45 -3.10 -6.52
CA GLY A 36 -6.69 -2.58 -7.12
C GLY A 36 -6.85 -2.99 -8.57
N ASP A 37 -8.08 -2.92 -9.07
CA ASP A 37 -8.40 -3.27 -10.46
C ASP A 37 -7.88 -2.23 -11.47
N ASP A 38 -7.91 -2.56 -12.75
CA ASP A 38 -7.57 -1.60 -13.81
C ASP A 38 -8.51 -0.38 -13.73
N GLY A 39 -7.92 0.81 -13.58
CA GLY A 39 -8.65 2.07 -13.42
C GLY A 39 -8.91 2.47 -11.97
N ASP A 40 -8.65 1.61 -10.97
CA ASP A 40 -8.81 1.95 -9.56
C ASP A 40 -7.89 3.13 -9.18
N PRO A 41 -8.42 4.23 -8.62
CA PRO A 41 -7.62 5.34 -8.10
C PRO A 41 -6.51 4.91 -7.15
N ILE A 42 -6.66 3.79 -6.46
CA ILE A 42 -5.68 3.29 -5.50
C ILE A 42 -4.31 2.94 -6.12
N ARG A 43 -4.28 2.77 -7.46
CA ARG A 43 -3.08 2.56 -8.28
C ARG A 43 -2.35 3.85 -8.62
N LYS A 44 -3.01 4.99 -8.49
CA LYS A 44 -2.46 6.28 -8.91
C LYS A 44 -1.46 6.79 -7.87
N PRO A 45 -0.48 7.60 -8.31
CA PRO A 45 0.31 8.43 -7.41
C PRO A 45 -0.56 9.28 -6.48
N LEU A 46 -0.02 9.67 -5.34
CA LEU A 46 -0.60 10.74 -4.55
C LEU A 46 -0.28 12.09 -5.21
N ILE A 47 -1.32 12.85 -5.50
CA ILE A 47 -1.26 14.17 -6.14
C ILE A 47 -1.94 15.16 -5.19
N ASP A 48 -1.30 16.32 -4.95
CA ASP A 48 -1.86 17.37 -4.10
C ASP A 48 -2.98 18.14 -4.82
N ALA A 49 -3.65 19.05 -4.09
CA ALA A 49 -4.74 19.87 -4.63
C ALA A 49 -4.28 20.82 -5.75
N GLN A 50 -2.98 21.12 -5.83
CA GLN A 50 -2.37 21.95 -6.86
C GLN A 50 -1.96 21.16 -8.11
N GLY A 51 -2.15 19.83 -8.09
CA GLY A 51 -1.83 18.93 -9.20
C GLY A 51 -0.37 18.46 -9.23
N ASN A 52 0.41 18.70 -8.16
CA ASN A 52 1.78 18.21 -8.08
C ASN A 52 1.81 16.78 -7.55
N VAL A 53 2.74 15.97 -8.07
CA VAL A 53 2.98 14.63 -7.56
C VAL A 53 3.71 14.73 -6.22
N VAL A 54 3.02 14.39 -5.13
CA VAL A 54 3.60 14.28 -3.78
C VAL A 54 4.50 13.05 -3.71
N THR A 55 4.01 11.92 -4.23
CA THR A 55 4.79 10.67 -4.32
C THR A 55 4.20 9.73 -5.36
N ARG A 56 5.06 8.91 -5.97
CA ARG A 56 4.68 7.87 -6.94
C ARG A 56 4.31 6.54 -6.30
N ALA A 57 4.41 6.45 -4.97
CA ALA A 57 3.92 5.28 -4.27
C ALA A 57 2.40 5.15 -4.45
N PRO A 58 1.87 3.92 -4.67
CA PRO A 58 0.44 3.71 -4.76
C PRO A 58 -0.28 4.11 -3.47
N ILE A 59 -1.48 4.67 -3.59
CA ILE A 59 -2.28 5.14 -2.45
C ILE A 59 -2.55 4.03 -1.43
N TRP A 60 -2.78 2.77 -1.86
CA TRP A 60 -2.98 1.67 -0.90
C TRP A 60 -1.78 1.49 0.04
N TRP A 61 -0.56 1.68 -0.49
CA TRP A 61 0.67 1.50 0.27
C TRP A 61 0.86 2.64 1.26
N LEU A 62 0.55 3.86 0.84
CA LEU A 62 0.65 5.05 1.67
C LEU A 62 -0.24 4.97 2.89
N LYS A 63 -1.49 4.50 2.74
CA LYS A 63 -2.42 4.24 3.86
C LYS A 63 -1.82 3.37 4.97
N HIS A 64 -0.88 2.49 4.62
CA HIS A 64 -0.29 1.55 5.56
C HIS A 64 1.08 1.97 6.11
N THR A 65 1.79 2.84 5.39
CA THR A 65 3.19 3.16 5.69
C THR A 65 3.44 4.60 6.06
N VAL A 66 2.65 5.53 5.51
CA VAL A 66 2.79 6.97 5.74
C VAL A 66 1.39 7.61 5.75
N PRO A 67 0.49 7.20 6.67
CA PRO A 67 -0.90 7.68 6.67
C PRO A 67 -1.01 9.20 6.79
N GLN A 68 -0.06 9.85 7.45
CA GLN A 68 -0.03 11.31 7.61
C GLN A 68 0.14 12.09 6.30
N LEU A 69 0.60 11.44 5.21
CA LEU A 69 0.61 12.06 3.87
C LEU A 69 -0.78 12.03 3.20
N MET A 70 -1.76 11.36 3.81
CA MET A 70 -3.11 11.20 3.27
C MET A 70 -4.14 12.05 4.02
N ASP A 71 -3.75 12.71 5.12
CA ASP A 71 -4.63 13.45 6.02
C ASP A 71 -4.68 14.97 5.71
N ASP A 72 -4.39 15.41 4.48
CA ASP A 72 -4.49 16.82 4.05
C ASP A 72 -5.96 17.28 3.87
N GLU A 73 -6.79 17.12 4.91
CA GLU A 73 -8.11 17.74 5.05
C GLU A 73 -8.24 18.42 6.43
N GLU A 74 -7.64 19.60 6.59
CA GLU A 74 -8.09 20.64 7.53
C GLU A 74 -8.11 22.03 6.84
#